data_AF-A0A497DPC3-F1
#
_entry.id   AF-A0A497DPC3-F1
#
_cell.length_a   1.000
_cell.length_b   1.000
_cell.length_c   1.000
_cell.angle_alpha   90.00
_cell.angle_beta   90.00
_cell.angle_gamma   90.00
#
_symmetry.space_group_name_H-M   'P 1'
#
loop_
_entity.id
_entity.type
_entity.pdbx_description
1 polymer ?
#
loop_
_entity_poly.entity_id
_entity_poly.type
_entity_poly.pdbx_seq_one_letter_code
_entity_poly.pdbx_strand_id
1 'polypeptide(L)'
;MLNERKHQAWNFWSAFVFFGAVLLVGYFLKKEGIDIRDLTMKEAVLVILATYRMTRILVFEKILKYFRDALKRREDFYVIGTIHSMVTCPWCAGVWVTLFIIVFYFLVPYGALLVYVLALAGLASMVILVSNLLHMYTERRQRMHQKDKYPDHL
;
A
#
# COMPACT_ATOMS: atom_id res chain seq x y z
N MET A 1 -26.14 -9.13 -9.33
CA MET A 1 -26.30 -10.56 -8.97
C MET A 1 -25.26 -11.53 -9.57
N LEU A 2 -25.07 -11.65 -10.89
CA LEU A 2 -24.03 -12.55 -11.45
C LEU A 2 -22.60 -11.99 -11.26
N ASN A 3 -22.42 -10.67 -11.30
CA ASN A 3 -21.13 -10.03 -11.06
C ASN A 3 -20.67 -10.14 -9.60
N GLU A 4 -21.55 -9.91 -8.62
CA GLU A 4 -21.21 -9.96 -7.19
C GLU A 4 -20.72 -11.34 -6.73
N ARG A 5 -21.33 -12.42 -7.21
CA ARG A 5 -20.89 -13.80 -6.90
C ARG A 5 -19.55 -14.14 -7.53
N LYS A 6 -19.25 -13.61 -8.72
CA LYS A 6 -17.93 -13.75 -9.35
C LYS A 6 -16.85 -13.03 -8.53
N HIS A 7 -17.12 -11.82 -8.03
CA HIS A 7 -16.18 -11.09 -7.17
C HIS A 7 -15.91 -11.79 -5.83
N GLN A 8 -16.94 -12.36 -5.17
CA GLN A 8 -16.77 -13.12 -3.92
C GLN A 8 -15.94 -14.40 -4.10
N ALA A 9 -16.20 -15.18 -5.15
CA ALA A 9 -15.41 -16.37 -5.45
C ALA A 9 -13.94 -16.03 -5.78
N TRP A 10 -13.70 -14.87 -6.39
CA TRP A 10 -12.36 -14.41 -6.75
C TRP A 10 -11.53 -13.96 -5.54
N ASN A 11 -12.14 -13.32 -4.54
CA ASN A 11 -11.47 -12.98 -3.27
C ASN A 11 -10.93 -14.23 -2.56
N PHE A 12 -11.68 -15.33 -2.61
CA PHE A 12 -11.26 -16.60 -2.05
C PHE A 12 -10.12 -17.22 -2.85
N TRP A 13 -10.20 -17.19 -4.19
CA TRP A 13 -9.15 -17.71 -5.07
C TRP A 13 -7.83 -16.95 -4.92
N SER A 14 -7.88 -15.62 -4.76
CA SER A 14 -6.70 -14.80 -4.54
C SER A 14 -5.88 -15.23 -3.31
N ALA A 15 -6.51 -15.81 -2.29
CA ALA A 15 -5.79 -16.31 -1.12
C ALA A 15 -4.92 -17.52 -1.49
N PHE A 16 -5.44 -18.47 -2.27
CA PHE A 16 -4.66 -19.63 -2.74
C PHE A 16 -3.49 -19.19 -3.61
N VAL A 17 -3.70 -18.23 -4.52
CA VAL A 17 -2.62 -17.68 -5.35
C VAL A 17 -1.58 -16.99 -4.47
N PHE A 18 -2.01 -16.23 -3.45
CA PHE A 18 -1.10 -15.58 -2.51
C PHE A 18 -0.25 -16.59 -1.74
N PHE A 19 -0.86 -17.62 -1.13
CA PHE A 19 -0.11 -18.65 -0.42
C PHE A 19 0.84 -19.42 -1.35
N GLY A 20 0.41 -19.73 -2.58
CA GLY A 20 1.28 -20.31 -3.60
C GLY A 20 2.47 -19.41 -3.93
N ALA A 21 2.25 -18.10 -4.06
CA ALA A 21 3.30 -17.11 -4.28
C ALA A 21 4.26 -17.00 -3.08
N VAL A 22 3.75 -17.05 -1.84
CA VAL A 22 4.60 -17.07 -0.63
C VAL A 22 5.50 -18.30 -0.60
N LEU A 23 4.95 -19.48 -0.90
CA LEU A 23 5.75 -20.72 -0.97
C LEU A 23 6.81 -20.65 -2.08
N LEU A 24 6.44 -20.11 -3.25
CA LEU A 24 7.36 -19.90 -4.36
C LEU A 24 8.50 -18.96 -3.97
N VAL A 25 8.19 -17.81 -3.38
CA VAL A 25 9.17 -16.82 -2.93
C VAL A 25 10.07 -17.42 -1.84
N GLY A 26 9.50 -18.13 -0.88
CA GLY A 26 10.27 -18.84 0.14
C GLY A 26 11.22 -19.88 -0.45
N TYR A 27 10.80 -20.60 -1.49
CA TYR A 27 11.66 -21.53 -2.23
C TYR A 27 12.82 -20.81 -2.92
N PHE A 28 12.56 -19.69 -3.60
CA PHE A 28 13.61 -18.88 -4.23
C PHE A 28 14.59 -18.29 -3.21
N LEU A 29 14.09 -17.76 -2.09
CA LEU A 29 14.93 -17.24 -1.01
C LEU A 29 15.87 -18.30 -0.45
N LYS A 30 15.34 -19.52 -0.23
CA LYS A 30 16.16 -20.65 0.22
C LYS A 30 17.23 -21.03 -0.82
N LYS A 31 16.92 -20.95 -2.11
CA LYS A 31 17.87 -21.25 -3.19
C LYS A 31 19.05 -20.27 -3.22
N GLU A 32 18.78 -18.99 -2.95
CA GLU A 32 19.81 -17.93 -2.82
C GLU A 32 20.54 -17.97 -1.46
N GLY A 33 20.16 -18.89 -0.55
CA GLY A 33 20.77 -19.01 0.77
C GLY A 33 20.39 -17.91 1.76
N ILE A 34 19.32 -17.17 1.50
CA ILE A 34 18.85 -16.07 2.34
C ILE A 34 17.88 -16.63 3.39
N ASP A 35 18.25 -16.57 4.68
CA ASP A 35 17.36 -16.93 5.78
C ASP A 35 16.54 -15.70 6.22
N ILE A 36 15.21 -15.76 6.07
CA ILE A 36 14.29 -14.70 6.49
C ILE A 36 14.29 -14.54 8.02
N ARG A 37 14.77 -15.54 8.78
CA ARG A 37 14.81 -15.48 10.24
C ARG A 37 15.80 -14.44 10.77
N ASP A 38 16.80 -14.07 9.97
CA ASP A 38 17.81 -13.08 10.34
C ASP A 38 17.37 -11.63 10.08
N LEU A 39 16.08 -11.40 9.80
CA LEU A 39 15.55 -10.08 9.53
C LEU A 39 15.79 -9.15 10.72
N THR A 40 16.65 -8.16 10.53
CA THR A 40 16.95 -7.19 11.57
C THR A 40 15.80 -6.20 11.74
N MET A 41 15.70 -5.57 12.93
CA MET A 41 14.67 -4.55 13.18
C MET A 41 14.72 -3.39 12.18
N LYS A 42 15.92 -3.06 11.68
CA LYS A 42 16.09 -2.01 10.66
C LYS A 42 15.41 -2.40 9.35
N GLU A 43 15.60 -3.63 8.90
CA GLU A 43 15.02 -4.14 7.66
C GLU A 43 13.51 -4.28 7.77
N ALA A 44 13.01 -4.76 8.90
CA ALA A 44 11.58 -4.80 9.18
C ALA A 44 10.94 -3.41 9.05
N VAL A 45 11.55 -2.38 9.66
CA VAL A 45 11.05 -0.99 9.56
C VAL A 45 11.09 -0.47 8.13
N LEU A 46 12.16 -0.75 7.37
CA LEU A 46 12.27 -0.35 5.98
C LEU A 46 11.19 -1.00 5.11
N VAL A 47 10.97 -2.31 5.26
CA VAL A 47 9.93 -3.04 4.53
C VAL A 47 8.55 -2.50 4.88
N ILE A 48 8.26 -2.22 6.15
CA ILE A 48 6.98 -1.64 6.60
C ILE A 48 6.75 -0.26 5.96
N LEU A 49 7.73 0.65 6.03
CA LEU A 49 7.61 2.00 5.48
C LEU A 49 7.52 1.99 3.95
N ALA A 50 8.30 1.15 3.28
CA ALA A 50 8.25 0.99 1.83
C ALA A 50 6.91 0.42 1.38
N THR A 51 6.41 -0.60 2.07
CA THR A 51 5.09 -1.19 1.83
C THR A 51 3.99 -0.16 2.01
N TYR A 52 4.04 0.64 3.09
CA TYR A 52 3.09 1.72 3.32
C TYR A 52 3.07 2.71 2.15
N ARG A 53 4.24 3.21 1.73
CA ARG A 53 4.32 4.18 0.62
C ARG A 53 3.83 3.59 -0.69
N MET A 54 4.26 2.37 -1.02
CA MET A 54 3.88 1.70 -2.26
C MET A 54 2.38 1.38 -2.31
N THR A 55 1.79 0.92 -1.20
CA THR A 55 0.35 0.70 -1.10
C THR A 55 -0.43 2.01 -1.25
N ARG A 56 0.07 3.10 -0.64
CA ARG A 56 -0.51 4.44 -0.80
C ARG A 56 -0.51 4.90 -2.25
N ILE A 57 0.59 4.69 -2.96
CA ILE A 57 0.71 5.02 -4.38
C ILE A 57 -0.30 4.22 -5.21
N LEU A 58 -0.37 2.91 -5.01
CA LEU A 58 -1.28 2.02 -5.75
C LEU A 58 -2.76 2.36 -5.54
N VAL A 59 -3.16 2.62 -4.29
CA VAL A 59 -4.58 2.67 -3.90
C VAL A 59 -5.11 4.10 -3.77
N PHE A 60 -4.29 5.08 -3.41
CA PHE A 60 -4.79 6.42 -3.06
C PHE A 60 -4.24 7.54 -3.93
N GLU A 61 -3.03 7.41 -4.49
CA GLU A 61 -2.42 8.49 -5.26
C GLU A 61 -3.06 8.67 -6.64
N LYS A 62 -3.20 9.94 -7.05
CA LYS A 62 -3.78 10.31 -8.36
C LYS A 62 -2.94 9.81 -9.52
N ILE A 63 -1.64 9.58 -9.32
CA ILE A 63 -0.74 9.13 -10.39
C ILE A 63 -1.17 7.79 -10.99
N LEU A 64 -1.75 6.90 -10.16
CA LEU A 64 -2.31 5.63 -10.61
C LEU A 64 -3.82 5.67 -10.84
N LYS A 65 -4.44 6.86 -10.77
CA LYS A 65 -5.84 7.02 -11.14
C LYS A 65 -6.06 6.68 -12.62
N TYR A 66 -5.17 7.15 -13.51
CA TYR A 66 -5.25 6.80 -14.94
C TYR A 66 -5.11 5.29 -15.16
N PHE A 67 -4.18 4.64 -14.44
CA PHE A 67 -4.03 3.19 -14.48
C PHE A 67 -5.31 2.49 -14.01
N ARG A 68 -5.89 2.90 -12.88
CA ARG A 68 -7.12 2.30 -12.34
C ARG A 68 -8.32 2.49 -13.26
N ASP A 69 -8.47 3.69 -13.84
CA ASP A 69 -9.53 3.99 -14.80
C ASP A 69 -9.33 3.19 -16.10
N ALA A 70 -8.08 2.96 -16.52
CA ALA A 70 -7.76 2.08 -17.65
C ALA A 70 -8.09 0.61 -17.37
N LEU A 71 -7.83 0.11 -16.15
CA LEU A 71 -8.23 -1.24 -15.74
C LEU A 71 -9.75 -1.41 -15.74
N LYS A 72 -10.48 -0.41 -15.20
CA LYS A 72 -11.94 -0.41 -15.18
C LYS A 72 -12.55 -0.45 -16.58
N ARG A 73 -11.96 0.26 -17.56
CA ARG A 73 -12.42 0.20 -18.96
C ARG A 73 -12.16 -1.13 -19.66
N ARG A 74 -11.33 -1.99 -19.08
CA ARG A 74 -10.88 -3.27 -19.66
C ARG A 74 -11.29 -4.47 -18.79
N GLU A 75 -12.29 -4.28 -17.94
CA GLU A 75 -12.79 -5.29 -16.99
C GLU A 75 -13.41 -6.52 -17.67
N ASP A 76 -13.71 -6.44 -18.97
CA ASP A 76 -14.17 -7.57 -19.79
C ASP A 76 -13.14 -8.72 -19.87
N PHE A 77 -11.85 -8.43 -19.67
CA PHE A 77 -10.81 -9.45 -19.61
C PHE A 77 -10.64 -10.00 -18.19
N TYR A 78 -10.73 -11.33 -18.06
CA TYR A 78 -10.66 -12.06 -16.78
C TYR A 78 -9.46 -11.68 -15.91
N VAL A 79 -8.27 -11.53 -16.51
CA VAL A 79 -7.02 -11.19 -15.79
C VAL A 79 -6.99 -9.73 -15.33
N ILE A 80 -7.68 -8.83 -16.02
CA ILE A 80 -7.67 -7.40 -15.72
C ILE A 80 -8.63 -7.08 -14.57
N GLY A 81 -9.79 -7.76 -14.52
CA GLY A 81 -10.74 -7.65 -13.40
C GLY A 81 -10.14 -8.09 -12.05
N THR A 82 -9.27 -9.10 -12.07
CA THR A 82 -8.44 -9.52 -10.93
C THR A 82 -7.59 -8.39 -10.37
N ILE A 83 -6.76 -7.79 -11.22
CA ILE A 83 -5.81 -6.75 -10.80
C ILE A 83 -6.59 -5.52 -10.32
N HIS A 84 -7.73 -5.22 -10.96
CA HIS A 84 -8.61 -4.15 -10.53
C HIS A 84 -9.09 -4.36 -9.10
N SER A 85 -9.59 -5.56 -8.78
CA SER A 85 -10.06 -5.92 -7.43
C SER A 85 -8.95 -5.82 -6.37
N MET A 86 -7.73 -6.23 -6.72
CA MET A 86 -6.56 -6.17 -5.84
C MET A 86 -6.14 -4.73 -5.54
N VAL A 87 -6.19 -3.82 -6.53
CA VAL A 87 -5.79 -2.41 -6.39
C VAL A 87 -6.89 -1.55 -5.76
N THR A 88 -8.15 -1.97 -5.83
CA THR A 88 -9.25 -1.28 -5.15
C THR A 88 -9.35 -1.60 -3.66
N CYS A 89 -8.90 -2.78 -3.22
CA CYS A 89 -8.91 -3.16 -1.81
C CYS A 89 -7.57 -2.82 -1.15
N PRO A 90 -7.51 -1.84 -0.22
CA PRO A 90 -6.25 -1.42 0.40
C PRO A 90 -5.56 -2.53 1.19
N TRP A 91 -6.34 -3.43 1.81
CA TRP A 91 -5.80 -4.55 2.58
C TRP A 91 -5.14 -5.60 1.68
N CYS A 92 -5.82 -5.97 0.59
CA CYS A 92 -5.27 -6.91 -0.39
C CYS A 92 -4.04 -6.32 -1.07
N ALA A 93 -4.14 -5.07 -1.55
CA ALA A 93 -3.00 -4.35 -2.12
C ALA A 93 -1.82 -4.36 -1.15
N GLY A 94 -2.04 -4.08 0.14
CA GLY A 94 -1.00 -4.12 1.16
C GLY A 94 -0.28 -5.46 1.24
N VAL A 95 -1.03 -6.57 1.36
CA VAL A 95 -0.45 -7.92 1.46
C VAL A 95 0.37 -8.30 0.22
N TRP A 96 -0.14 -8.01 -0.97
CA TRP A 96 0.57 -8.26 -2.24
C TRP A 96 1.80 -7.36 -2.41
N VAL A 97 1.70 -6.10 -1.99
CA VAL A 97 2.80 -5.15 -2.01
C VAL A 97 3.90 -5.56 -1.04
N THR A 98 3.57 -6.04 0.17
CA THR A 98 4.59 -6.54 1.11
C THR A 98 5.39 -7.67 0.48
N LEU A 99 4.70 -8.65 -0.13
CA LEU A 99 5.37 -9.77 -0.80
C LEU A 99 6.26 -9.27 -1.94
N PHE A 100 5.76 -8.33 -2.74
CA PHE A 100 6.52 -7.69 -3.81
C PHE A 100 7.77 -6.97 -3.28
N ILE A 101 7.66 -6.20 -2.19
CA ILE A 101 8.78 -5.49 -1.57
C ILE A 101 9.82 -6.48 -1.03
N ILE A 102 9.42 -7.58 -0.40
CA ILE A 102 10.34 -8.62 0.08
C ILE A 102 11.10 -9.24 -1.10
N VAL A 103 10.40 -9.59 -2.18
CA VAL A 103 11.03 -10.13 -3.39
C VAL A 103 12.05 -9.16 -3.96
N PHE A 104 11.69 -7.89 -4.11
CA PHE A 104 12.61 -6.88 -4.64
C PHE A 104 13.80 -6.63 -3.72
N TYR A 105 13.57 -6.57 -2.40
CA TYR A 105 14.65 -6.33 -1.45
C TYR A 105 15.73 -7.42 -1.48
N PHE A 106 15.33 -8.68 -1.56
CA PHE A 106 16.24 -9.82 -1.40
C PHE A 106 16.68 -10.49 -2.71
N LEU A 107 15.84 -10.57 -3.74
CA LEU A 107 16.14 -11.34 -4.95
C LEU A 107 16.64 -10.49 -6.11
N VAL A 108 16.36 -9.17 -6.10
CA VAL A 108 16.67 -8.31 -7.24
C VAL A 108 17.95 -7.51 -6.95
N PRO A 109 19.00 -7.61 -7.78
CA PRO A 109 20.13 -6.70 -7.67
C PRO A 109 19.63 -5.28 -7.89
N TYR A 110 20.01 -4.34 -7.01
CA TYR A 110 19.50 -2.95 -6.90
C TYR A 110 18.13 -2.77 -6.25
N GLY A 111 17.40 -3.83 -5.90
CA GLY A 111 16.09 -3.69 -5.28
C GLY A 111 16.13 -3.09 -3.86
N ALA A 112 17.23 -3.28 -3.13
CA ALA A 112 17.48 -2.60 -1.86
C ALA A 112 17.38 -1.06 -1.99
N LEU A 113 18.00 -0.46 -3.02
CA LEU A 113 17.94 0.99 -3.26
C LEU A 113 16.50 1.46 -3.45
N LEU A 114 15.71 0.72 -4.22
CA LEU A 114 14.29 1.03 -4.44
C LEU A 114 13.50 1.00 -3.12
N VAL A 115 13.73 -0.01 -2.28
CA VAL A 115 13.07 -0.13 -0.97
C VAL A 115 13.48 1.01 -0.04
N TYR A 116 14.76 1.40 -0.01
CA TYR A 116 15.23 2.55 0.76
C TYR A 116 14.56 3.86 0.32
N VAL A 117 14.47 4.11 -0.99
CA VAL A 117 13.80 5.30 -1.52
C VAL A 117 12.32 5.32 -1.14
N LEU A 118 11.63 4.19 -1.29
CA LEU A 118 10.22 4.07 -0.90
C LEU A 118 10.02 4.24 0.61
N ALA A 119 10.90 3.68 1.43
CA ALA A 119 10.84 3.80 2.88
C ALA A 119 11.02 5.26 3.34
N LEU A 120 12.02 5.97 2.81
CA LEU A 120 12.26 7.38 3.12
C LEU A 120 11.11 8.26 2.65
N ALA A 121 10.56 8.02 1.46
CA ALA A 121 9.37 8.72 0.99
C ALA A 121 8.14 8.43 1.85
N GLY A 122 8.01 7.19 2.35
CA GLY A 122 6.99 6.79 3.32
C GLY A 122 7.09 7.59 4.62
N LEU A 123 8.30 7.66 5.20
CA LEU A 123 8.56 8.44 6.39
C LEU A 123 8.26 9.93 6.18
N ALA A 124 8.73 10.52 5.08
CA ALA A 124 8.46 11.92 4.75
C ALA A 124 6.94 12.19 4.66
N SER A 125 6.18 11.30 4.03
CA SER A 125 4.72 11.45 3.93
C SER A 125 4.00 11.38 5.28
N MET A 126 4.50 10.58 6.23
CA MET A 126 3.97 10.55 7.60
C MET A 126 4.26 11.87 8.33
N VAL A 127 5.47 12.41 8.21
CA VAL A 127 5.83 13.70 8.81
C VAL A 127 4.92 14.81 8.28
N ILE A 128 4.71 14.87 6.96
CA ILE A 128 3.81 15.86 6.33
C ILE A 128 2.38 15.70 6.86
N LEU A 129 1.88 14.47 7.00
CA LEU A 129 0.54 14.22 7.53
C LEU A 129 0.40 14.72 8.97
N VAL A 130 1.40 14.49 9.81
CA VAL A 130 1.44 14.98 11.20
C VAL A 130 1.47 16.50 11.22
N SER A 131 2.32 17.14 10.39
CA SER A 131 2.36 18.60 10.28
C SER A 131 1.00 19.19 9.90
N ASN A 132 0.31 18.58 8.93
CA ASN A 132 -1.02 19.01 8.51
C ASN A 132 -2.07 18.81 9.62
N LEU A 133 -1.99 17.70 10.36
CA LEU A 133 -2.89 17.43 11.48
C LEU A 133 -2.70 18.46 12.61
N LEU A 134 -1.45 18.76 12.96
CA LEU A 134 -1.13 19.80 13.94
C LEU A 134 -1.63 21.16 13.49
N HIS A 135 -1.45 21.51 12.22
CA HIS A 135 -1.96 22.75 11.66
C HIS A 135 -3.49 22.85 11.80
N MET A 136 -4.22 21.81 11.38
CA MET A 136 -5.69 21.76 11.53
C MET A 136 -6.15 21.84 12.99
N TYR A 137 -5.40 21.23 13.91
CA TYR A 137 -5.69 21.32 15.34
C TYR A 137 -5.53 22.76 15.85
N THR A 138 -4.47 23.47 15.43
CA THR A 138 -4.26 24.87 15.80
C THR A 138 -5.32 25.80 15.21
N GLU A 139 -5.69 25.63 13.94
CA GLU A 139 -6.76 26.42 13.31
C GLU A 139 -8.11 26.21 14.01
N ARG A 140 -8.45 24.95 14.32
CA ARG A 140 -9.71 24.63 15.01
C ARG A 140 -9.76 25.32 16.37
N ARG A 141 -8.64 25.37 17.10
CA ARG A 141 -8.55 26.06 18.39
C ARG A 141 -8.72 27.58 18.24
N GLN A 142 -8.13 28.19 17.22
CA GLN A 142 -8.30 29.63 16.94
C GLN A 142 -9.76 30.00 16.61
N ARG A 143 -10.43 29.19 15.79
CA ARG A 143 -11.85 29.42 15.44
C ARG A 143 -12.77 29.37 16.67
N MET A 144 -12.51 28.45 17.61
CA MET A 144 -13.28 28.37 18.86
C MET A 144 -13.09 29.64 19.71
N HIS A 145 -11.85 30.09 19.91
CA HIS A 145 -11.58 31.33 20.64
C HIS A 145 -12.16 32.57 19.97
N GLN A 146 -12.18 32.62 18.63
CA GLN A 146 -12.80 33.71 17.89
C GLN A 146 -14.33 33.72 18.07
N LYS A 147 -14.98 32.55 18.08
CA LYS A 147 -16.42 32.42 18.32
C LYS A 147 -16.81 32.83 19.75
N ASP A 148 -16.01 32.47 20.75
CA ASP A 148 -16.23 32.88 22.14
C ASP A 148 -16.07 34.41 22.32
N LYS A 149 -15.14 35.04 21.58
CA LYS A 149 -14.86 36.48 21.68
C LYS A 149 -15.88 37.35 20.95
N TYR A 150 -16.57 36.80 19.94
CA TYR A 150 -17.44 37.53 19.02
C TYR A 150 -18.71 36.71 18.71
N PRO A 151 -19.64 36.55 19.67
CA PRO A 151 -20.80 35.68 19.53
C PRO A 151 -21.84 36.17 18.50
N ASP A 152 -21.85 37.48 18.20
CA ASP A 152 -22.93 38.15 17.43
C ASP A 152 -22.64 38.31 15.91
N HIS A 153 -21.58 37.67 15.38
CA HIS A 153 -21.22 37.78 13.94
C HIS A 153 -21.67 36.57 13.09
N LEU A 154 -22.73 35.87 13.51
CA LEU A 154 -23.40 34.84 12.71
C LEU A 154 -24.83 35.26 12.35
#